data_AF-A0A9Q2RYI9-F1
#
_entry.id   AF-A0A9Q2RYI9-F1
#
_cell.length_a   1.000
_cell.length_b   1.000
_cell.length_c   1.000
_cell.angle_alpha   90.00
_cell.angle_beta   90.00
_cell.angle_gamma   90.00
#
_symmetry.space_group_name_H-M   'P 1'
#
loop_
_entity.id
_entity.type
_entity.pdbx_description
1 polymer ?
#
loop_
_entity_poly.entity_id
_entity_poly.type
_entity_poly.pdbx_seq_one_letter_code
_entity_poly.pdbx_strand_id
1 'polypeptide(L)'
;MTILHQTIPYDFTPRALPGIQPVTEPWLRVDEAYAGQMARRCDLLGTRADKVLYLEPQAHAAAVELLEVVLDLLPDLGFAQAGEGVTCPDGRHVTVGRANPLETLGRLVQCDFVLLDKRGAEHVLTGAVLCFPASWRLDEKAGRPLVAIHDPVASYDENIAKRVQRLFDGIQAGRPLWRFNALWYDDPELHQPRSVTEPRHKREGAGYFRSERQTLIRLPHSGTVVFAIHTYVLRAEDVTRQAMSMTICG
;
A
#
# COMPACT_ATOMS: atom_id res chain seq x y z
N MET A 1 11.79 18.38 0.96
CA MET A 1 11.44 18.51 -0.47
C MET A 1 10.11 17.82 -0.69
N THR A 2 9.18 18.42 -1.41
CA THR A 2 7.89 17.78 -1.71
C THR A 2 8.09 16.61 -2.67
N ILE A 3 7.48 15.45 -2.38
CA ILE A 3 7.61 14.23 -3.17
C ILE A 3 6.34 14.10 -4.01
N LEU A 4 6.46 14.31 -5.32
CA LEU A 4 5.35 14.32 -6.26
C LEU A 4 5.69 13.48 -7.48
N HIS A 5 4.66 12.82 -8.00
CA HIS A 5 4.66 12.17 -9.30
C HIS A 5 4.26 13.14 -10.39
N GLN A 6 4.65 12.84 -11.62
CA GLN A 6 4.24 13.60 -12.80
C GLN A 6 2.98 13.02 -13.44
N THR A 7 2.81 11.70 -13.37
CA THR A 7 1.69 10.98 -13.98
C THR A 7 1.26 9.79 -13.13
N ILE A 8 0.05 9.31 -13.35
CA ILE A 8 -0.44 8.03 -12.82
C ILE A 8 -0.50 7.01 -13.96
N PRO A 9 0.12 5.82 -13.84
CA PRO A 9 0.20 4.85 -14.93
C PRO A 9 -1.06 3.97 -15.06
N TYR A 10 -2.24 4.53 -14.79
CA TYR A 10 -3.53 3.86 -14.96
C TYR A 10 -4.68 4.86 -15.03
N ASP A 11 -5.81 4.43 -15.58
CA ASP A 11 -7.06 5.18 -15.58
C ASP A 11 -7.66 5.25 -14.18
N PHE A 12 -7.69 6.46 -13.62
CA PHE A 12 -8.21 6.77 -12.29
C PHE A 12 -9.69 7.23 -12.31
N THR A 13 -10.43 6.97 -13.39
CA THR A 13 -11.88 7.23 -13.47
C THR A 13 -12.63 6.44 -12.39
N PRO A 14 -13.47 7.07 -11.55
CA PRO A 14 -14.14 6.39 -10.44
C PRO A 14 -14.92 5.14 -10.85
N ARG A 15 -14.82 4.08 -10.03
CA ARG A 15 -15.48 2.78 -10.25
C ARG A 15 -16.33 2.40 -9.05
N ALA A 16 -17.43 1.66 -9.29
CA ALA A 16 -18.27 1.15 -8.21
C ALA A 16 -17.51 0.14 -7.33
N LEU A 17 -17.73 0.17 -6.02
CA LEU A 17 -17.07 -0.72 -5.08
C LEU A 17 -17.46 -2.20 -5.32
N PRO A 18 -16.50 -3.15 -5.20
CA PRO A 18 -15.12 -2.96 -4.74
C PRO A 18 -14.14 -2.53 -5.85
N GLY A 19 -14.57 -2.42 -7.11
CA GLY A 19 -13.74 -1.90 -8.22
C GLY A 19 -12.50 -2.74 -8.54
N ILE A 20 -12.55 -4.04 -8.25
CA ILE A 20 -11.41 -4.97 -8.37
C ILE A 20 -11.25 -5.45 -9.82
N GLN A 21 -10.00 -5.59 -10.24
CA GLN A 21 -9.58 -6.05 -11.56
C GLN A 21 -8.43 -7.07 -11.44
N PRO A 22 -8.25 -7.97 -12.40
CA PRO A 22 -7.04 -8.78 -12.47
C PRO A 22 -5.81 -7.90 -12.71
N VAL A 23 -4.69 -8.26 -12.09
CA VAL A 23 -3.39 -7.67 -12.38
C VAL A 23 -2.83 -8.29 -13.66
N THR A 24 -2.45 -7.46 -14.62
CA THR A 24 -1.87 -7.88 -15.92
C THR A 24 -0.41 -7.47 -16.10
N GLU A 25 0.13 -6.71 -15.16
CA GLU A 25 1.49 -6.16 -15.13
C GLU A 25 2.15 -6.51 -13.79
N PRO A 26 3.47 -6.37 -13.62
CA PRO A 26 4.11 -6.52 -12.31
C PRO A 26 3.38 -5.71 -11.22
N TRP A 27 3.07 -6.38 -10.12
CA TRP A 27 2.30 -5.77 -9.04
C TRP A 27 3.13 -4.82 -8.19
N LEU A 28 4.44 -5.10 -8.07
CA LEU A 28 5.43 -4.27 -7.42
C LEU A 28 6.05 -3.30 -8.44
N ARG A 29 6.31 -2.06 -8.02
CA ARG A 29 6.75 -0.98 -8.91
C ARG A 29 7.85 -0.14 -8.26
N VAL A 30 8.72 0.38 -9.11
CA VAL A 30 9.67 1.46 -8.82
C VAL A 30 9.36 2.58 -9.81
N ASP A 31 9.17 3.79 -9.33
CA ASP A 31 8.84 4.95 -10.16
C ASP A 31 9.74 6.16 -9.87
N GLU A 32 9.45 7.29 -10.53
CA GLU A 32 10.27 8.51 -10.45
C GLU A 32 10.35 9.10 -9.05
N ALA A 33 9.40 8.78 -8.16
CA ALA A 33 9.37 9.26 -6.80
C ALA A 33 10.14 8.36 -5.82
N TYR A 34 10.74 7.25 -6.29
CA TYR A 34 11.38 6.24 -5.45
C TYR A 34 12.33 6.84 -4.40
N ALA A 35 13.36 7.58 -4.82
CA ALA A 35 14.37 8.10 -3.90
C ALA A 35 13.76 9.01 -2.80
N GLY A 36 12.82 9.89 -3.18
CA GLY A 36 12.14 10.78 -2.25
C GLY A 36 11.24 10.01 -1.26
N GLN A 37 10.42 9.08 -1.78
CA GLN A 37 9.56 8.24 -0.94
C GLN A 37 10.39 7.39 0.01
N MET A 38 11.44 6.71 -0.47
CA MET A 38 12.25 5.84 0.37
C MET A 38 13.00 6.61 1.45
N ALA A 39 13.47 7.84 1.18
CA ALA A 39 14.03 8.71 2.21
C ALA A 39 13.01 8.99 3.33
N ARG A 40 11.77 9.34 2.97
CA ARG A 40 10.69 9.56 3.95
C ARG A 40 10.30 8.28 4.70
N ARG A 41 10.25 7.12 4.03
CA ARG A 41 10.01 5.83 4.67
C ARG A 41 11.10 5.50 5.69
N CYS A 42 12.37 5.67 5.32
CA CYS A 42 13.50 5.38 6.21
C CYS A 42 13.50 6.30 7.44
N ASP A 43 13.16 7.58 7.28
CA ASP A 43 12.96 8.53 8.38
C ASP A 43 11.85 8.06 9.34
N LEU A 44 10.68 7.69 8.80
CA LEU A 44 9.56 7.19 9.62
C LEU A 44 9.89 5.87 10.33
N LEU A 45 10.54 4.93 9.65
CA LEU A 45 10.98 3.67 10.24
C LEU A 45 12.07 3.88 11.30
N GLY A 46 12.91 4.91 11.16
CA GLY A 46 13.94 5.24 12.15
C GLY A 46 13.43 6.02 13.36
N THR A 47 12.40 6.85 13.18
CA THR A 47 11.95 7.81 14.22
C THR A 47 10.57 7.50 14.81
N ARG A 48 9.75 6.70 14.13
CA ARG A 48 8.35 6.41 14.48
C ARG A 48 7.97 4.95 14.18
N ALA A 49 8.90 4.02 14.35
CA ALA A 49 8.70 2.60 14.07
C ALA A 49 7.41 2.05 14.69
N ASP A 50 7.09 2.43 15.93
CA ASP A 50 5.90 2.00 16.68
C ASP A 50 4.56 2.48 16.06
N LYS A 51 4.61 3.49 15.17
CA LYS A 51 3.43 4.02 14.47
C LYS A 51 3.23 3.41 13.09
N VAL A 52 4.28 2.86 12.49
CA VAL A 52 4.27 2.38 11.10
C VAL A 52 4.55 0.89 10.97
N LEU A 53 4.98 0.22 12.03
CA LEU A 53 5.19 -1.22 12.08
C LEU A 53 4.26 -1.88 13.09
N TYR A 54 3.69 -3.01 12.67
CA TYR A 54 2.97 -3.93 13.51
C TYR A 54 3.24 -5.34 12.99
N LEU A 55 3.53 -6.29 13.86
CA LEU A 55 3.66 -7.69 13.47
C LEU A 55 3.34 -8.57 14.66
N GLU A 56 2.29 -9.37 14.54
CA GLU A 56 2.02 -10.42 15.51
C GLU A 56 3.06 -11.54 15.38
N PRO A 57 3.50 -12.18 16.49
CA PRO A 57 4.46 -13.29 16.43
C PRO A 57 4.01 -14.42 15.51
N GLN A 58 2.70 -14.72 15.45
CA GLN A 58 2.16 -15.79 14.61
C GLN A 58 2.21 -15.47 13.11
N ALA A 59 2.28 -14.18 12.74
CA ALA A 59 2.35 -13.73 11.35
C ALA A 59 3.79 -13.54 10.86
N HIS A 60 4.80 -13.76 11.71
CA HIS A 60 6.21 -13.56 11.35
C HIS A 60 6.63 -14.41 10.15
N ALA A 61 6.25 -15.69 10.12
CA ALA A 61 6.58 -16.59 9.01
C ALA A 61 6.00 -16.11 7.67
N ALA A 62 4.76 -15.61 7.67
CA ALA A 62 4.13 -15.03 6.47
C ALA A 62 4.81 -13.72 6.05
N ALA A 63 5.28 -12.90 6.99
CA ALA A 63 6.04 -11.70 6.69
C ALA A 63 7.41 -12.02 6.07
N VAL A 64 8.09 -13.08 6.54
CA VAL A 64 9.32 -13.58 5.92
C VAL A 64 9.04 -14.10 4.51
N GLU A 65 7.96 -14.87 4.32
CA GLU A 65 7.56 -15.33 2.98
C GLU A 65 7.32 -14.15 2.02
N LEU A 66 6.62 -13.10 2.46
CA LEU A 66 6.46 -11.88 1.66
C LEU A 66 7.82 -11.22 1.33
N LEU A 67 8.74 -11.17 2.30
CA LEU A 67 10.08 -10.65 2.05
C LEU A 67 10.79 -11.43 0.94
N GLU A 68 10.80 -12.77 1.00
CA GLU A 68 11.43 -13.60 -0.04
C GLU A 68 10.75 -13.40 -1.41
N VAL A 69 9.41 -13.37 -1.46
CA VAL A 69 8.67 -13.07 -2.71
C VAL A 69 9.06 -11.70 -3.29
N VAL A 70 9.27 -10.69 -2.44
CA VAL A 70 9.70 -9.38 -2.91
C VAL A 70 11.15 -9.40 -3.37
N LEU A 71 12.06 -10.06 -2.63
CA LEU A 71 13.47 -10.20 -3.00
C LEU A 71 13.62 -10.82 -4.39
N ASP A 72 12.82 -11.84 -4.72
CA ASP A 72 12.82 -12.47 -6.05
C ASP A 72 12.44 -11.50 -7.18
N LEU A 73 11.62 -10.48 -6.91
CA LEU A 73 11.18 -9.49 -7.88
C LEU A 73 12.15 -8.30 -8.04
N LEU A 74 13.06 -8.09 -7.09
CA LEU A 74 13.91 -6.90 -7.06
C LEU A 74 14.86 -6.75 -8.27
N PRO A 75 15.49 -7.80 -8.82
CA PRO A 75 16.42 -7.65 -9.95
C PRO A 75 15.77 -6.99 -11.17
N ASP A 76 14.53 -7.40 -11.50
CA ASP A 76 13.75 -6.86 -12.61
C ASP A 76 13.31 -5.40 -12.39
N LEU A 77 13.42 -4.91 -11.15
CA LEU A 77 13.08 -3.54 -10.73
C LEU A 77 14.31 -2.65 -10.56
N GLY A 78 15.49 -3.09 -11.03
CA GLY A 78 16.72 -2.29 -11.01
C GLY A 78 17.49 -2.32 -9.69
N PHE A 79 17.23 -3.31 -8.83
CA PHE A 79 18.04 -3.57 -7.64
C PHE A 79 19.14 -4.58 -7.95
N ALA A 80 20.27 -4.47 -7.24
CA ALA A 80 21.34 -5.47 -7.30
C ALA A 80 21.47 -6.19 -5.96
N GLN A 81 21.44 -7.52 -5.99
CA GLN A 81 21.57 -8.36 -4.78
C GLN A 81 22.99 -8.93 -4.68
N ALA A 82 23.60 -8.85 -3.50
CA ALA A 82 24.92 -9.41 -3.23
C ALA A 82 25.04 -9.86 -1.77
N GLY A 83 25.25 -11.16 -1.55
CA GLY A 83 25.28 -11.72 -0.20
C GLY A 83 23.97 -11.47 0.55
N GLU A 84 24.05 -10.86 1.73
CA GLU A 84 22.87 -10.46 2.53
C GLU A 84 22.43 -9.01 2.29
N GLY A 85 22.98 -8.35 1.26
CA GLY A 85 22.73 -6.95 0.95
C GLY A 85 22.00 -6.73 -0.37
N VAL A 86 21.20 -5.68 -0.41
CA VAL A 86 20.56 -5.19 -1.63
C VAL A 86 20.97 -3.74 -1.87
N THR A 87 21.54 -3.47 -3.05
CA THR A 87 21.75 -2.12 -3.56
C THR A 87 20.49 -1.67 -4.29
N CYS A 88 19.90 -0.58 -3.81
CA CYS A 88 18.65 0.00 -4.29
C CYS A 88 18.88 0.90 -5.54
N PRO A 89 17.83 1.19 -6.33
CA PRO A 89 17.91 2.09 -7.49
C PRO A 89 18.44 3.50 -7.19
N ASP A 90 18.30 3.97 -5.94
CA ASP A 90 18.81 5.26 -5.48
C ASP A 90 20.24 5.18 -4.89
N GLY A 91 20.91 4.03 -5.04
CA GLY A 91 22.26 3.79 -4.54
C GLY A 91 22.37 3.45 -3.06
N ARG A 92 21.26 3.44 -2.30
CA ARG A 92 21.29 2.98 -0.90
C ARG A 92 21.62 1.49 -0.85
N HIS A 93 22.29 1.09 0.22
CA HIS A 93 22.50 -0.32 0.54
C HIS A 93 21.64 -0.71 1.75
N VAL A 94 20.89 -1.81 1.62
CA VAL A 94 20.00 -2.33 2.67
C VAL A 94 20.40 -3.77 2.98
N THR A 95 20.72 -4.04 4.24
CA THR A 95 20.92 -5.42 4.72
C THR A 95 19.58 -6.11 4.89
N VAL A 96 19.45 -7.32 4.38
CA VAL A 96 18.23 -8.12 4.43
C VAL A 96 18.06 -8.75 5.81
N GLY A 97 17.16 -8.19 6.62
CA GLY A 97 16.89 -8.66 7.98
C GLY A 97 15.63 -9.53 8.08
N ARG A 98 15.78 -10.86 8.05
CA ARG A 98 14.66 -11.81 8.22
C ARG A 98 14.06 -11.84 9.63
N ALA A 99 14.79 -11.35 10.62
CA ALA A 99 14.26 -11.13 11.97
C ALA A 99 13.19 -10.01 11.98
N ASN A 100 13.36 -8.98 11.14
CA ASN A 100 12.47 -7.82 11.03
C ASN A 100 12.00 -7.66 9.56
N PRO A 101 11.20 -8.62 9.05
CA PRO A 101 10.94 -8.72 7.62
C PRO A 101 10.15 -7.52 7.07
N LEU A 102 9.16 -7.02 7.83
CA LEU A 102 8.35 -5.86 7.43
C LEU A 102 9.16 -4.56 7.43
N GLU A 103 10.11 -4.40 8.36
CA GLU A 103 11.01 -3.25 8.34
C GLU A 103 11.94 -3.31 7.11
N THR A 104 12.49 -4.49 6.82
CA THR A 104 13.33 -4.71 5.63
C THR A 104 12.57 -4.36 4.35
N LEU A 105 11.34 -4.86 4.19
CA LEU A 105 10.45 -4.50 3.09
C LEU A 105 10.25 -2.97 3.01
N GLY A 106 9.96 -2.33 4.14
CA GLY A 106 9.76 -0.89 4.22
C GLY A 106 10.96 -0.04 3.82
N ARG A 107 12.18 -0.58 3.96
CA ARG A 107 13.44 0.06 3.55
C ARG A 107 13.83 -0.22 2.10
N LEU A 108 13.22 -1.22 1.46
CA LEU A 108 13.52 -1.63 0.08
C LEU A 108 12.56 -1.03 -0.95
N VAL A 109 11.25 -1.08 -0.71
CA VAL A 109 10.23 -0.79 -1.74
C VAL A 109 9.23 0.29 -1.31
N GLN A 110 8.61 0.93 -2.30
CA GLN A 110 7.68 2.06 -2.10
C GLN A 110 6.34 1.64 -1.50
N CYS A 111 5.94 0.39 -1.67
CA CYS A 111 4.66 -0.12 -1.18
C CYS A 111 4.61 -0.16 0.36
N ASP A 112 3.49 0.28 0.90
CA ASP A 112 3.04 -0.21 2.20
C ASP A 112 2.48 -1.62 2.05
N PHE A 113 2.66 -2.44 3.08
CA PHE A 113 2.15 -3.81 3.11
C PHE A 113 1.31 -4.03 4.35
N VAL A 114 0.18 -4.68 4.17
CA VAL A 114 -0.69 -5.14 5.25
C VAL A 114 -0.95 -6.64 5.06
N LEU A 115 -0.66 -7.43 6.09
CA LEU A 115 -0.89 -8.86 6.14
C LEU A 115 -2.26 -9.14 6.77
N LEU A 116 -3.04 -9.95 6.08
CA LEU A 116 -4.41 -10.29 6.42
C LEU A 116 -4.56 -11.81 6.49
N ASP A 117 -4.58 -12.34 7.71
CA ASP A 117 -4.75 -13.77 7.97
C ASP A 117 -6.20 -14.12 8.23
N LYS A 118 -6.65 -15.26 7.71
CA LYS A 118 -7.99 -15.76 7.96
C LYS A 118 -8.09 -16.37 9.36
N ARG A 119 -8.97 -15.82 10.19
CA ARG A 119 -9.30 -16.30 11.54
C ARG A 119 -10.80 -16.58 11.62
N GLY A 120 -11.15 -17.87 11.58
CA GLY A 120 -12.56 -18.28 11.49
C GLY A 120 -13.19 -17.77 10.20
N ALA A 121 -14.20 -16.90 10.33
CA ALA A 121 -14.96 -16.35 9.20
C ALA A 121 -14.39 -15.03 8.64
N GLU A 122 -13.42 -14.41 9.30
CA GLU A 122 -12.94 -13.07 8.95
C GLU A 122 -11.46 -13.06 8.61
N HIS A 123 -11.03 -12.08 7.81
CA HIS A 123 -9.60 -11.76 7.66
C HIS A 123 -9.21 -10.67 8.65
N VAL A 124 -8.11 -10.87 9.37
CA VAL A 124 -7.63 -10.01 10.46
C VAL A 124 -6.28 -9.41 10.09
N LEU A 125 -6.07 -8.12 10.40
CA LEU A 125 -4.79 -7.45 10.20
C LEU A 125 -3.76 -7.95 11.22
N THR A 126 -2.82 -8.78 10.79
CA THR A 126 -1.85 -9.45 11.66
C THR A 126 -0.43 -8.92 11.53
N GLY A 127 -0.15 -8.15 10.49
CA GLY A 127 1.11 -7.44 10.32
C GLY A 127 0.96 -6.28 9.35
N ALA A 128 1.79 -5.26 9.47
CA ALA A 128 1.87 -4.16 8.52
C ALA A 128 3.22 -3.42 8.60
N VAL A 129 3.67 -2.95 7.43
CA VAL A 129 4.51 -1.76 7.31
C VAL A 129 3.71 -0.70 6.57
N LEU A 130 3.28 0.33 7.29
CA LEU A 130 2.34 1.36 6.84
C LEU A 130 2.94 2.76 7.09
N CYS A 131 3.86 3.15 6.22
CA CYS A 131 4.52 4.45 6.30
C CYS A 131 3.64 5.57 5.75
N PHE A 132 2.80 5.32 4.76
CA PHE A 132 2.01 6.35 4.08
C PHE A 132 0.51 6.09 4.21
N PRO A 133 -0.06 6.07 5.43
CA PRO A 133 -1.51 5.98 5.57
C PRO A 133 -2.22 7.23 5.04
N ALA A 134 -3.40 7.02 4.46
CA ALA A 134 -4.32 8.07 4.04
C ALA A 134 -5.51 8.17 5.00
N SER A 135 -5.42 9.02 6.02
CA SER A 135 -6.52 9.32 6.95
C SER A 135 -6.97 8.16 7.86
N TRP A 136 -6.04 7.28 8.25
CA TRP A 136 -6.23 6.27 9.31
C TRP A 136 -4.92 5.97 10.03
N ARG A 137 -4.99 5.43 11.25
CA ARG A 137 -3.79 5.05 12.03
C ARG A 137 -3.66 3.54 12.14
N LEU A 138 -2.44 3.04 12.05
CA LEU A 138 -2.17 1.60 12.17
C LEU A 138 -2.56 1.06 13.55
N ASP A 139 -2.24 1.79 14.62
CA ASP A 139 -2.53 1.38 16.01
C ASP A 139 -4.03 1.23 16.31
N GLU A 140 -4.90 1.97 15.61
CA GLU A 140 -6.35 1.84 15.74
C GLU A 140 -6.93 0.64 14.96
N LYS A 141 -6.15 0.02 14.08
CA LYS A 141 -6.58 -1.03 13.14
C LYS A 141 -5.86 -2.37 13.34
N ALA A 142 -4.68 -2.35 13.94
CA ALA A 142 -3.87 -3.52 14.24
C ALA A 142 -4.65 -4.58 15.03
N GLY A 143 -4.54 -5.85 14.60
CA GLY A 143 -5.20 -6.99 15.25
C GLY A 143 -6.72 -7.08 15.05
N ARG A 144 -7.32 -6.19 14.24
CA ARG A 144 -8.78 -6.14 14.02
C ARG A 144 -9.19 -6.84 12.72
N PRO A 145 -10.43 -7.39 12.66
CA PRO A 145 -10.97 -7.94 11.43
C PRO A 145 -11.27 -6.85 10.39
N LEU A 146 -11.29 -7.23 9.10
CA LEU A 146 -11.58 -6.33 7.98
C LEU A 146 -12.86 -5.52 8.19
N VAL A 147 -13.92 -6.13 8.72
CA VAL A 147 -15.18 -5.42 9.00
C VAL A 147 -14.94 -4.26 9.96
N ALA A 148 -14.39 -4.56 11.14
CA ALA A 148 -14.10 -3.55 12.17
C ALA A 148 -13.09 -2.48 11.73
N ILE A 149 -12.17 -2.82 10.82
CA ILE A 149 -11.25 -1.84 10.24
C ILE A 149 -12.01 -0.80 9.42
N HIS A 150 -13.08 -1.21 8.75
CA HIS A 150 -13.86 -0.36 7.84
C HIS A 150 -15.11 0.30 8.47
N ASP A 151 -15.46 0.01 9.73
CA ASP A 151 -16.61 0.65 10.42
C ASP A 151 -16.73 2.18 10.22
N PRO A 152 -15.64 2.99 10.21
CA PRO A 152 -15.74 4.44 10.01
C PRO A 152 -16.02 4.89 8.56
N VAL A 153 -16.18 3.95 7.62
CA VAL A 153 -16.39 4.21 6.20
C VAL A 153 -17.86 4.03 5.87
N ALA A 154 -18.61 5.14 5.75
CA ALA A 154 -20.06 5.11 5.57
C ALA A 154 -20.55 4.32 4.34
N SER A 155 -19.75 4.24 3.28
CA SER A 155 -20.05 3.45 2.09
C SER A 155 -19.76 1.95 2.24
N TYR A 156 -19.14 1.54 3.35
CA TYR A 156 -18.82 0.16 3.67
C TYR A 156 -19.92 -0.43 4.56
N ASP A 157 -21.08 -0.69 3.95
CA ASP A 157 -22.21 -1.32 4.63
C ASP A 157 -22.02 -2.85 4.75
N GLU A 158 -22.97 -3.53 5.40
CA GLU A 158 -22.94 -4.99 5.55
C GLU A 158 -22.90 -5.75 4.21
N ASN A 159 -23.49 -5.20 3.16
CA ASN A 159 -23.50 -5.84 1.84
C ASN A 159 -22.11 -5.77 1.21
N ILE A 160 -21.45 -4.62 1.31
CA ILE A 160 -20.06 -4.44 0.88
C ILE A 160 -19.14 -5.32 1.73
N ALA A 161 -19.31 -5.34 3.05
CA ALA A 161 -18.53 -6.20 3.95
C ALA A 161 -18.60 -7.68 3.53
N LYS A 162 -19.80 -8.21 3.27
CA LYS A 162 -19.99 -9.59 2.78
C LYS A 162 -19.33 -9.82 1.42
N ARG A 163 -19.41 -8.86 0.49
CA ARG A 163 -18.77 -8.96 -0.83
C ARG A 163 -17.26 -8.96 -0.72
N VAL A 164 -16.69 -8.09 0.11
CA VAL A 164 -15.24 -8.00 0.35
C VAL A 164 -14.74 -9.25 1.06
N GLN A 165 -15.43 -9.77 2.07
CA GLN A 165 -15.04 -11.01 2.71
C GLN A 165 -15.02 -12.20 1.73
N ARG A 166 -16.06 -12.36 0.89
CA ARG A 166 -16.09 -13.39 -0.16
C ARG A 166 -14.97 -13.21 -1.20
N LEU A 167 -14.67 -11.97 -1.56
CA LEU A 167 -13.53 -11.67 -2.43
C LEU A 167 -12.25 -12.18 -1.79
N PHE A 168 -11.98 -11.81 -0.54
CA PHE A 168 -10.80 -12.23 0.19
C PHE A 168 -10.71 -13.74 0.36
N ASP A 169 -11.83 -14.44 0.61
CA ASP A 169 -11.87 -15.91 0.63
C ASP A 169 -11.49 -16.52 -0.73
N GLY A 170 -11.82 -15.84 -1.83
CA GLY A 170 -11.61 -16.32 -3.20
C GLY A 170 -10.25 -16.00 -3.82
N ILE A 171 -9.40 -15.15 -3.22
CA ILE A 171 -8.08 -14.79 -3.80
C ILE A 171 -7.20 -16.04 -3.86
N GLN A 172 -6.75 -16.38 -5.07
CA GLN A 172 -5.88 -17.52 -5.36
C GLN A 172 -4.42 -17.06 -5.50
N ALA A 173 -3.47 -17.90 -5.10
CA ALA A 173 -2.05 -17.68 -5.36
C ALA A 173 -1.79 -17.59 -6.88
N GLY A 174 -0.87 -16.72 -7.29
CA GLY A 174 -0.57 -16.46 -8.69
C GLY A 174 -1.66 -15.72 -9.49
N ARG A 175 -2.77 -15.34 -8.87
CA ARG A 175 -3.85 -14.56 -9.50
C ARG A 175 -4.11 -13.26 -8.74
N PRO A 176 -3.14 -12.33 -8.68
CA PRO A 176 -3.29 -11.09 -7.94
C PRO A 176 -4.40 -10.22 -8.54
N LEU A 177 -5.07 -9.50 -7.65
CA LEU A 177 -6.17 -8.60 -7.96
C LEU A 177 -5.78 -7.19 -7.54
N TRP A 178 -6.25 -6.16 -8.22
CA TRP A 178 -5.98 -4.79 -7.82
C TRP A 178 -7.19 -3.89 -8.01
N ARG A 179 -7.15 -2.76 -7.32
CA ARG A 179 -8.05 -1.62 -7.47
C ARG A 179 -7.27 -0.35 -7.19
N PHE A 180 -7.94 0.79 -7.23
CA PHE A 180 -7.39 2.02 -6.67
C PHE A 180 -8.43 2.77 -5.83
N ASN A 181 -7.92 3.68 -5.00
CA ASN A 181 -8.68 4.81 -4.48
C ASN A 181 -8.07 6.10 -5.03
N ALA A 182 -8.85 7.17 -5.06
CA ALA A 182 -8.43 8.47 -5.56
C ALA A 182 -9.16 9.56 -4.78
N LEU A 183 -8.42 10.46 -4.15
CA LEU A 183 -8.94 11.50 -3.27
C LEU A 183 -8.11 12.78 -3.40
N TRP A 184 -8.76 13.92 -3.23
CA TRP A 184 -8.12 15.23 -3.24
C TRP A 184 -7.64 15.61 -1.83
N TYR A 185 -6.46 16.23 -1.75
CA TYR A 185 -5.78 16.66 -0.53
C TYR A 185 -5.20 18.07 -0.68
N ASP A 186 -5.16 18.83 0.41
CA ASP A 186 -4.53 20.16 0.43
C ASP A 186 -3.02 20.09 0.63
N ASP A 187 -2.55 19.02 1.27
CA ASP A 187 -1.16 18.80 1.64
C ASP A 187 -0.61 17.58 0.88
N PRO A 188 0.55 17.69 0.22
CA PRO A 188 1.19 16.57 -0.48
C PRO A 188 1.93 15.59 0.45
N GLU A 189 1.95 15.83 1.76
CA GLU A 189 2.62 14.96 2.73
C GLU A 189 2.14 13.50 2.58
N LEU A 190 3.09 12.56 2.59
CA LEU A 190 2.76 11.15 2.36
C LEU A 190 2.23 10.45 3.62
N HIS A 191 2.74 10.83 4.79
CA HIS A 191 2.34 10.27 6.07
C HIS A 191 1.23 11.11 6.71
N GLN A 192 -0.03 10.76 6.42
CA GLN A 192 -1.22 11.46 6.93
C GLN A 192 -2.08 10.55 7.84
N PRO A 193 -1.53 10.05 8.96
CA PRO A 193 -2.32 9.30 9.92
C PRO A 193 -3.38 10.22 10.55
N ARG A 194 -4.58 9.67 10.76
CA ARG A 194 -5.70 10.41 11.35
C ARG A 194 -6.53 9.49 12.21
N SER A 195 -6.85 9.91 13.44
CA SER A 195 -7.68 9.11 14.33
C SER A 195 -9.12 9.02 13.79
N VAL A 196 -9.82 7.91 14.08
CA VAL A 196 -11.27 7.81 13.83
C VAL A 196 -12.05 8.93 14.53
N THR A 197 -11.54 9.42 15.66
CA THR A 197 -12.19 10.46 16.48
C THR A 197 -11.95 11.88 15.98
N GLU A 198 -10.98 12.07 15.07
CA GLU A 198 -10.68 13.38 14.52
C GLU A 198 -11.68 13.75 13.40
N PRO A 199 -12.18 15.00 13.37
CA PRO A 199 -13.12 15.43 12.36
C PRO A 199 -12.51 15.36 10.94
N ARG A 200 -13.35 15.06 9.95
CA ARG A 200 -12.99 15.22 8.53
C ARG A 200 -13.28 16.66 8.14
N HIS A 201 -12.25 17.45 7.89
CA HIS A 201 -12.43 18.77 7.30
C HIS A 201 -12.55 18.61 5.78
N LYS A 202 -13.73 18.92 5.23
CA LYS A 202 -13.85 19.17 3.79
C LYS A 202 -13.22 20.52 3.54
N ARG A 203 -12.14 20.56 2.76
CA ARG A 203 -11.50 21.80 2.34
C ARG A 203 -11.71 21.92 0.83
N GLU A 204 -12.26 23.07 0.43
CA GLU A 204 -12.48 23.41 -0.97
C GLU A 204 -11.16 23.91 -1.56
N GLY A 205 -10.84 23.54 -2.81
CA GLY A 205 -9.61 23.98 -3.48
C GLY A 205 -8.35 23.14 -3.18
N ALA A 206 -8.51 21.86 -2.87
CA ALA A 206 -7.40 20.93 -2.66
C ALA A 206 -6.41 20.91 -3.85
N GLY A 207 -5.15 21.27 -3.57
CA GLY A 207 -4.10 21.44 -4.57
C GLY A 207 -3.45 20.15 -5.08
N TYR A 208 -3.74 19.02 -4.44
CA TYR A 208 -3.09 17.74 -4.71
C TYR A 208 -4.09 16.61 -4.86
N PHE A 209 -3.74 15.67 -5.74
CA PHE A 209 -4.48 14.46 -5.98
C PHE A 209 -3.66 13.27 -5.51
N ARG A 210 -4.22 12.47 -4.62
CA ARG A 210 -3.60 11.25 -4.11
C ARG A 210 -4.37 10.05 -4.62
N SER A 211 -3.64 9.11 -5.21
CA SER A 211 -4.18 7.84 -5.66
C SER A 211 -3.37 6.70 -5.09
N GLU A 212 -4.03 5.67 -4.58
CA GLU A 212 -3.35 4.47 -4.09
C GLU A 212 -3.70 3.29 -4.98
N ARG A 213 -2.69 2.72 -5.63
CA ARG A 213 -2.83 1.44 -6.32
C ARG A 213 -2.75 0.33 -5.28
N GLN A 214 -3.85 -0.38 -5.12
CA GLN A 214 -4.08 -1.35 -4.07
C GLN A 214 -4.11 -2.75 -4.67
N THR A 215 -3.12 -3.58 -4.33
CA THR A 215 -2.97 -4.94 -4.88
C THR A 215 -3.16 -5.97 -3.78
N LEU A 216 -3.97 -6.98 -4.06
CA LEU A 216 -4.29 -8.12 -3.21
C LEU A 216 -3.61 -9.37 -3.77
N ILE A 217 -2.75 -9.99 -2.97
CA ILE A 217 -1.93 -11.12 -3.36
C ILE A 217 -2.09 -12.21 -2.31
N ARG A 218 -2.30 -13.45 -2.72
CA ARG A 218 -2.24 -14.60 -1.80
C ARG A 218 -0.82 -15.16 -1.81
N LEU A 219 -0.20 -15.22 -0.65
CA LEU A 219 1.07 -15.91 -0.46
C LEU A 219 0.86 -17.44 -0.61
N PRO A 220 1.66 -18.13 -1.42
CA PRO A 220 1.42 -19.53 -1.78
C PRO A 220 1.62 -20.52 -0.63
N HIS A 221 2.47 -20.22 0.36
CA HIS A 221 2.79 -21.15 1.46
C HIS A 221 1.98 -20.87 2.72
N SER A 222 1.99 -19.63 3.23
CA SER A 222 1.22 -19.24 4.41
C SER A 222 -0.28 -19.13 4.13
N GLY A 223 -0.66 -18.85 2.89
CA GLY A 223 -2.03 -18.51 2.54
C GLY A 223 -2.46 -17.14 3.06
N THR A 224 -1.57 -16.31 3.59
CA THR A 224 -1.87 -14.93 4.00
C THR A 224 -2.25 -14.08 2.79
N VAL A 225 -3.25 -13.21 2.93
CA VAL A 225 -3.52 -12.16 1.93
C VAL A 225 -2.64 -10.96 2.24
N VAL A 226 -1.85 -10.54 1.27
CA VAL A 226 -1.08 -9.30 1.30
C VAL A 226 -1.87 -8.22 0.59
N PHE A 227 -2.09 -7.11 1.27
CA PHE A 227 -2.60 -5.88 0.72
C PHE A 227 -1.44 -4.90 0.55
N ALA A 228 -0.94 -4.79 -0.68
CA ALA A 228 0.14 -3.89 -1.06
C ALA A 228 -0.42 -2.56 -1.58
N ILE A 229 0.09 -1.44 -1.09
CA ILE A 229 -0.45 -0.10 -1.36
C ILE A 229 0.68 0.78 -1.93
N HIS A 230 0.62 1.08 -3.22
CA HIS A 230 1.54 2.01 -3.87
C HIS A 230 0.91 3.39 -3.98
N THR A 231 1.54 4.40 -3.38
CA THR A 231 0.96 5.74 -3.26
C THR A 231 1.52 6.70 -4.32
N TYR A 232 0.61 7.34 -5.04
CA TYR A 232 0.89 8.42 -5.99
C TYR A 232 0.35 9.75 -5.44
N VAL A 233 1.12 10.83 -5.59
CA VAL A 233 0.67 12.20 -5.25
C VAL A 233 1.05 13.15 -6.38
N LEU A 234 0.06 13.80 -6.98
CA LEU A 234 0.23 14.73 -8.10
C LEU A 234 -0.29 16.12 -7.72
N ARG A 235 0.19 17.16 -8.41
CA ARG A 235 -0.46 18.47 -8.37
C ARG A 235 -1.76 18.42 -9.16
N ALA A 236 -2.74 19.24 -8.76
CA ALA A 236 -4.02 19.35 -9.47
C ALA A 236 -3.88 19.69 -10.97
N GLU A 237 -2.90 20.53 -11.30
CA GLU A 237 -2.61 20.92 -12.69
C GLU A 237 -2.11 19.75 -13.55
N ASP A 238 -1.32 18.84 -12.97
CA ASP A 238 -0.78 17.67 -13.66
C ASP A 238 -1.87 16.63 -13.95
N VAL A 239 -2.80 16.45 -12.99
CA VAL A 239 -3.99 15.60 -13.16
C VAL A 239 -4.86 16.10 -14.31
N THR A 240 -5.09 17.41 -14.37
CA THR A 240 -5.90 18.03 -15.42
C THR A 240 -5.26 17.82 -16.78
N ARG A 241 -3.94 18.04 -16.88
CA ARG A 241 -3.17 17.79 -18.10
C ARG A 241 -3.27 16.33 -18.55
N GLN A 242 -3.14 15.38 -17.62
CA GLN A 242 -3.26 13.96 -17.92
C GLN A 242 -4.68 13.57 -18.38
N ALA A 243 -5.73 14.03 -17.67
CA ALA A 243 -7.12 13.72 -18.02
C ALA A 243 -7.52 14.27 -19.40
N MET A 244 -7.04 15.47 -19.75
CA MET A 244 -7.25 16.04 -21.09
C MET A 244 -6.56 15.20 -22.17
N SER A 245 -5.35 14.72 -21.91
CA SER A 245 -4.63 13.83 -22.84
C SER A 245 -5.33 12.49 -23.04
N MET A 246 -5.95 11.93 -22.00
CA MET A 246 -6.69 10.67 -22.10
C MET A 246 -7.99 10.81 -22.90
N THR A 247 -8.64 11.98 -22.83
CA THR A 247 -9.90 12.26 -23.53
C THR A 247 -9.70 12.51 -25.03
N ILE A 248 -8.53 13.01 -25.44
CA ILE A 248 -8.21 13.28 -26.85
C ILE A 248 -7.81 12.01 -27.63
N CYS A 249 -7.34 10.97 -26.92
CA CYS A 249 -6.85 9.72 -27.53
C CYS A 249 -7.86 8.55 -27.48
N GLY A 250 -9.06 8.75 -26.94
CA GLY A 250 -10.15 7.75 -26.87
C GLY A 250 -11.30 8.08 -27.82
#